data_AF-A0A4Q3VJW2-F1
#
_entry.id   AF-A0A4Q3VJW2-F1
#
_cell.length_a   1.000
_cell.length_b   1.000
_cell.length_c   1.000
_cell.angle_alpha   90.00
_cell.angle_beta   90.00
_cell.angle_gamma   90.00
#
_symmetry.space_group_name_H-M   'P 1'
#
loop_
_entity.id
_entity.type
_entity.pdbx_description
1 polymer ?
#
loop_
_entity_poly.entity_id
_entity_poly.type
_entity_poly.pdbx_seq_one_letter_code
_entity_poly.pdbx_strand_id
1 'polypeptide(L)'
;IDNIPFYAPHACGDIVFAEYDPDEERLTYRETVSFSDNSTIQVILFDEFIDYHTVTDPLMLLGCEFEGVRKRYFVLNIPGHISYKPIREALTRLKDQGVLDYAEPVLSPKHR
;
A
#
# COMPACT_ATOMS: atom_id res chain seq x y z
N ILE A 1 12.80 1.27 -5.37
CA ILE A 1 11.39 1.34 -5.82
C ILE A 1 10.84 2.58 -5.18
N ASP A 2 10.51 3.60 -5.98
CA ASP A 2 10.34 4.95 -5.43
C ASP A 2 8.87 5.39 -5.34
N ASN A 3 7.98 4.67 -6.02
CA ASN A 3 6.53 4.88 -5.99
C ASN A 3 5.83 3.80 -5.16
N ILE A 4 4.59 4.06 -4.76
CA ILE A 4 3.75 3.09 -4.04
C ILE A 4 3.18 2.08 -5.06
N PRO A 5 3.55 0.79 -4.98
CA PRO A 5 3.13 -0.17 -6.00
C PRO A 5 1.66 -0.56 -5.85
N PHE A 6 0.88 -0.42 -6.93
CA PHE A 6 -0.53 -0.80 -6.91
C PHE A 6 -0.76 -2.30 -6.87
N TYR A 7 0.06 -3.07 -7.59
CA TYR A 7 -0.16 -4.51 -7.83
C TYR A 7 1.11 -5.35 -7.67
N ALA A 8 2.29 -4.74 -7.61
CA ALA A 8 3.53 -5.47 -7.46
C ALA A 8 3.71 -5.93 -6.00
N PRO A 9 4.29 -7.12 -5.76
CA PRO A 9 4.47 -7.66 -4.41
C PRO A 9 5.69 -7.07 -3.69
N HIS A 10 5.89 -5.75 -3.78
CA HIS A 10 7.02 -5.02 -3.20
C HIS A 10 6.53 -3.74 -2.50
N ALA A 11 7.28 -3.26 -1.52
CA ALA A 11 6.96 -2.01 -0.84
C ALA A 11 7.69 -0.81 -1.46
N CYS A 12 7.13 0.38 -1.26
CA CYS A 12 7.82 1.63 -1.56
C CYS A 12 9.10 1.71 -0.70
N GLY A 13 10.22 2.07 -1.31
CA GLY A 13 11.54 2.12 -0.68
C GLY A 13 12.36 0.84 -0.78
N ASP A 14 11.78 -0.29 -1.23
CA ASP A 14 12.55 -1.52 -1.43
C ASP A 14 13.64 -1.32 -2.49
N ILE A 15 14.81 -1.93 -2.26
CA ILE A 15 15.89 -2.01 -3.23
C ILE A 15 15.79 -3.36 -3.93
N VAL A 16 15.72 -3.33 -5.26
CA VAL A 16 15.55 -4.53 -6.09
C VAL A 16 16.71 -4.67 -7.05
N PHE A 17 17.06 -5.92 -7.36
CA PHE A 17 17.88 -6.24 -8.51
C PHE A 17 16.97 -6.38 -9.73
N ALA A 18 17.34 -5.69 -10.81
CA ALA A 18 16.64 -5.73 -12.08
C ALA A 18 17.65 -5.88 -13.21
N GLU A 19 17.27 -6.63 -14.24
CA GLU A 19 18.09 -6.89 -15.41
C GLU A 19 17.39 -6.44 -16.67
N TYR A 20 18.15 -5.99 -17.67
CA TYR A 20 17.57 -5.67 -18.97
C TYR A 20 17.11 -6.95 -19.65
N ASP A 21 15.82 -6.98 -20.01
CA ASP A 21 15.23 -8.05 -20.79
C ASP A 21 15.13 -7.60 -22.26
N PRO A 22 15.83 -8.28 -23.19
CA PRO A 22 15.83 -7.90 -24.60
C PRO A 22 14.48 -8.15 -25.29
N ASP A 23 13.65 -9.07 -24.78
CA ASP A 23 12.33 -9.36 -25.37
C ASP A 23 11.29 -8.33 -24.92
N GLU A 24 11.37 -7.85 -23.67
CA GLU A 24 10.49 -6.79 -23.16
C GLU A 24 11.00 -5.36 -23.44
N GLU A 25 12.25 -5.24 -23.91
CA GLU A 25 13.01 -4.01 -24.14
C GLU A 25 13.08 -3.07 -22.92
N ARG A 26 13.09 -3.63 -21.71
CA ARG A 26 13.08 -2.87 -20.45
C ARG A 26 13.77 -3.62 -19.32
N LEU A 27 14.05 -2.90 -18.23
CA LEU A 27 14.48 -3.53 -16.97
C LEU A 27 13.33 -4.33 -16.37
N THR A 28 13.59 -5.60 -16.05
CA THR A 28 12.63 -6.51 -15.41
C THR A 28 13.12 -6.88 -14.02
N TYR A 29 12.19 -6.97 -13.08
CA TYR A 29 12.48 -7.38 -11.71
C TYR A 29 13.02 -8.82 -11.66
N ARG A 30 14.00 -9.06 -10.81
CA ARG A 30 14.53 -10.41 -10.51
C ARG A 30 14.33 -10.78 -9.05
N GLU A 31 14.81 -9.94 -8.14
CA GLU A 31 14.66 -10.17 -6.70
C GLU A 31 14.76 -8.87 -5.90
N THR A 32 14.27 -8.91 -4.65
CA THR A 32 14.43 -7.83 -3.68
C THR A 32 15.71 -8.06 -2.88
N VAL A 33 16.64 -7.12 -2.94
CA VAL A 33 17.95 -7.24 -2.26
C VAL A 33 17.99 -6.54 -0.91
N SER A 34 17.08 -5.58 -0.66
CA SER A 34 16.92 -4.93 0.64
C SER A 34 15.48 -4.49 0.82
N PHE A 35 14.90 -4.84 1.96
CA PHE A 35 13.53 -4.45 2.33
C PHE A 35 13.55 -3.11 3.08
N SER A 36 12.58 -2.26 2.76
CA SER A 36 12.37 -0.94 3.38
C SER A 36 11.77 -0.98 4.78
N ASP A 37 11.33 -2.16 5.23
CA ASP A 37 10.43 -2.37 6.37
C ASP A 37 9.04 -1.74 6.23
N ASN A 38 8.72 -1.13 5.09
CA ASN A 38 7.40 -0.57 4.84
C ASN A 38 6.37 -1.68 4.58
N SER A 39 5.10 -1.33 4.68
CA SER A 39 4.00 -2.21 4.27
C SER A 39 3.11 -1.56 3.23
N THR A 40 2.55 -2.40 2.38
CA THR A 40 1.67 -2.02 1.28
C THR A 40 0.30 -2.59 1.57
N ILE A 41 -0.69 -1.72 1.78
CA ILE A 41 -2.07 -2.10 2.06
C ILE A 41 -2.95 -1.61 0.92
N GLN A 42 -3.61 -2.52 0.23
CA GLN A 42 -4.56 -2.19 -0.83
C GLN A 42 -5.93 -1.95 -0.22
N VAL A 43 -6.63 -0.90 -0.67
CA VAL A 43 -7.95 -0.53 -0.18
C VAL A 43 -8.89 -0.28 -1.35
N ILE A 44 -10.11 -0.82 -1.25
CA ILE A 44 -11.19 -0.58 -2.21
C ILE A 44 -12.44 -0.07 -1.49
N LEU A 45 -12.96 1.08 -1.92
CA LEU A 45 -14.24 1.63 -1.48
C LEU A 45 -15.38 0.99 -2.28
N PHE A 46 -16.45 0.59 -1.59
CA PHE A 46 -17.60 -0.02 -2.26
C PHE A 46 -18.53 1.00 -2.92
N ASP A 47 -18.62 2.21 -2.36
CA ASP A 47 -19.47 3.29 -2.87
C ASP A 47 -18.63 4.39 -3.53
N GLU A 48 -19.03 4.81 -4.74
CA GLU A 48 -18.40 5.89 -5.49
C GLU A 48 -18.77 7.30 -5.03
N PHE A 49 -19.84 7.42 -4.25
CA PHE A 49 -20.26 8.69 -3.66
C PHE A 49 -19.54 9.00 -2.36
N ILE A 50 -18.84 8.02 -1.77
CA ILE A 50 -17.96 8.26 -0.63
C ILE A 50 -16.78 9.09 -1.12
N ASP A 51 -16.64 10.28 -0.53
CA ASP A 51 -15.45 11.07 -0.73
C ASP A 51 -14.27 10.34 -0.11
N TYR A 52 -13.33 9.89 -0.95
CA TYR A 52 -12.19 9.09 -0.52
C TYR A 52 -11.32 9.82 0.52
N HIS A 53 -11.33 11.16 0.54
CA HIS A 53 -10.66 11.98 1.55
C HIS A 53 -11.18 11.71 2.97
N THR A 54 -12.45 11.35 3.12
CA THR A 54 -13.03 10.97 4.42
C THR A 54 -12.40 9.70 5.00
N VAL A 55 -11.77 8.88 4.15
CA VAL A 55 -11.04 7.67 4.54
C VAL A 55 -9.54 7.93 4.58
N THR A 56 -8.96 8.61 3.59
CA THR A 56 -7.50 8.79 3.50
C THR A 56 -6.96 9.80 4.50
N ASP A 57 -7.66 10.91 4.74
CA ASP A 57 -7.13 12.00 5.58
C ASP A 57 -6.88 11.54 7.03
N PRO A 58 -7.80 10.80 7.70
CA PRO A 58 -7.51 10.23 9.01
C PRO A 58 -6.33 9.27 9.03
N LEU A 59 -6.10 8.52 7.95
CA LEU A 59 -4.98 7.58 7.83
C LEU A 59 -3.65 8.32 7.61
N MET A 60 -3.66 9.43 6.86
CA MET A 60 -2.49 10.30 6.72
C MET A 60 -2.08 10.93 8.04
N LEU A 61 -3.05 11.31 8.89
CA LEU A 61 -2.76 11.81 10.24
C LEU A 61 -2.10 10.75 11.15
N LEU A 62 -2.24 9.46 10.82
CA LEU A 62 -1.52 8.36 11.47
C LEU A 62 -0.12 8.12 10.88
N GLY A 63 0.30 8.91 9.90
CA GLY A 63 1.61 8.80 9.24
C GLY A 63 1.64 7.91 8.00
N CYS A 64 0.48 7.58 7.43
CA CYS A 64 0.42 6.84 6.16
C CYS A 64 0.66 7.77 4.97
N GLU A 65 1.25 7.23 3.92
CA GLU A 65 1.26 7.81 2.58
C GLU A 65 0.33 6.98 1.68
N PHE A 66 -0.17 7.55 0.58
CA PHE A 66 -1.00 6.77 -0.33
C PHE A 66 -0.87 7.22 -1.79
N GLU A 67 -1.13 6.29 -2.69
CA GLU A 67 -1.38 6.57 -4.11
C GLU A 67 -2.75 6.01 -4.51
N GLY A 68 -3.51 6.76 -5.31
CA GLY A 68 -4.89 6.43 -5.68
C GLY A 68 -5.10 6.31 -7.19
N VAL A 69 -5.96 5.38 -7.60
CA VAL A 69 -6.42 5.20 -8.99
C VAL A 69 -7.95 5.17 -8.99
N ARG A 70 -8.56 6.02 -9.83
CA ARG A 70 -10.03 6.03 -10.08
C ARG A 70 -10.92 6.23 -8.84
N LYS A 71 -10.47 7.01 -7.85
CA LYS A 71 -11.18 7.44 -6.62
C LYS A 71 -11.66 6.35 -5.64
N ARG A 72 -11.89 5.11 -6.09
CA ARG A 72 -12.33 4.00 -5.24
C ARG A 72 -11.21 3.04 -4.84
N TYR A 73 -10.10 3.01 -5.57
CA TYR A 73 -8.98 2.13 -5.28
C TYR A 73 -7.75 2.96 -4.93
N PHE A 74 -7.14 2.66 -3.79
CA PHE A 74 -5.90 3.30 -3.38
C PHE A 74 -5.04 2.31 -2.60
N VAL A 75 -3.75 2.62 -2.54
CA VAL A 75 -2.77 1.81 -1.83
C VAL A 75 -2.08 2.69 -0.82
N LEU A 76 -2.07 2.22 0.43
CA LEU A 76 -1.37 2.85 1.54
C LEU A 76 0.05 2.31 1.60
N ASN A 77 1.01 3.21 1.74
CA ASN A 77 2.34 2.91 2.24
C ASN A 77 2.38 3.22 3.74
N ILE A 78 2.71 2.20 4.54
CA ILE A 78 2.91 2.34 5.99
C ILE A 78 4.41 2.31 6.24
N PRO A 79 5.04 3.44 6.60
CA PRO A 79 6.47 3.47 6.88
C PRO A 79 6.83 2.51 8.02
N GLY A 80 7.96 1.81 7.93
CA GLY A 80 8.37 0.77 8.90
C GLY A 80 8.61 1.24 10.35
N HIS A 81 8.55 2.55 10.61
CA HIS A 81 8.64 3.15 11.94
C HIS A 81 7.27 3.57 12.51
N ILE A 82 6.20 3.48 11.71
CA ILE A 82 4.83 3.81 12.11
C ILE A 82 4.15 2.56 12.66
N SER A 83 3.38 2.71 13.74
CA SER A 83 2.62 1.58 14.28
C SER A 83 1.45 1.24 13.37
N TYR A 84 1.42 0.02 12.82
CA TYR A 84 0.32 -0.41 11.97
C TYR A 84 -0.98 -0.72 12.74
N LYS A 85 -0.91 -0.95 14.05
CA LYS A 85 -2.07 -1.37 14.85
C LYS A 85 -3.26 -0.39 14.77
N PRO A 86 -3.10 0.94 15.01
CA PRO A 86 -4.22 1.89 14.92
C PRO A 86 -4.79 1.99 13.50
N ILE A 87 -3.94 1.82 12.49
CA ILE A 87 -4.34 1.85 11.07
C ILE A 87 -5.19 0.62 10.76
N ARG A 88 -4.75 -0.57 11.17
CA ARG A 88 -5.50 -1.83 11.02
C ARG A 88 -6.85 -1.76 11.75
N GLU A 89 -6.89 -1.20 12.95
CA GLU A 89 -8.14 -1.00 13.71
C GLU A 89 -9.11 -0.07 12.96
N ALA A 90 -8.62 1.03 12.38
CA ALA A 90 -9.43 1.95 11.58
C ALA A 90 -9.98 1.28 10.31
N LEU A 91 -9.13 0.55 9.57
CA LEU A 91 -9.53 -0.18 8.36
C LEU A 91 -10.53 -1.29 8.67
N THR A 92 -10.32 -2.04 9.75
CA THR A 92 -11.23 -3.12 10.18
C THR A 92 -12.59 -2.56 10.56
N ARG A 93 -12.64 -1.45 11.32
CA ARG A 93 -13.90 -0.78 11.64
C ARG A 93 -14.68 -0.35 10.40
N LEU A 94 -14.01 0.24 9.41
CA LEU A 94 -14.65 0.66 8.16
C LEU A 94 -15.11 -0.55 7.32
N LYS A 95 -14.34 -1.63 7.33
CA LYS A 95 -14.72 -2.91 6.72
C LYS A 95 -15.98 -3.49 7.36
N ASP A 96 -16.04 -3.55 8.69
CA ASP A 96 -17.20 -4.06 9.44
C ASP A 96 -18.45 -3.21 9.20
N GLN A 97 -18.28 -1.92 8.89
CA GLN A 97 -19.35 -0.99 8.51
C GLN A 97 -19.78 -1.14 7.03
N GLY A 98 -19.12 -1.98 6.25
CA GLY A 98 -19.41 -2.15 4.82
C GLY A 98 -19.02 -0.94 3.97
N VAL A 99 -18.03 -0.14 4.41
CA VAL A 99 -17.54 1.04 3.67
C VAL A 99 -16.49 0.65 2.63
N LEU A 100 -15.60 -0.26 3.00
CA LEU A 100 -14.45 -0.67 2.20
C LEU A 100 -14.09 -2.13 2.44
N ASP A 101 -13.19 -2.65 1.61
CA ASP A 101 -12.36 -3.80 1.95
C ASP A 101 -10.88 -3.45 1.79
N TYR A 102 -10.02 -4.24 2.40
CA TYR A 102 -8.57 -4.08 2.27
C TYR A 102 -7.83 -5.42 2.24
N ALA A 103 -6.66 -5.40 1.62
CA ALA A 103 -5.74 -6.52 1.55
C ALA A 103 -4.33 -6.07 1.98
N GLU A 104 -3.55 -7.00 2.52
CA GLU A 104 -2.19 -6.76 3.02
C GLU A 104 -1.16 -7.49 2.13
N PRO A 105 -1.01 -7.12 0.83
CA PRO A 105 -0.13 -7.85 -0.09
C PRO A 105 1.33 -7.88 0.36
N VAL A 106 1.78 -6.82 1.05
CA VAL A 106 3.11 -6.76 1.67
C VAL A 106 2.96 -6.28 3.11
N LEU A 107 3.07 -7.19 4.07
CA LEU A 107 3.07 -6.88 5.50
C LEU A 107 4.46 -7.13 6.10
N SER A 108 5.11 -6.04 6.47
CA SER A 108 6.41 -6.04 7.15
C SER A 108 6.33 -6.82 8.46
N PRO A 109 7.38 -7.58 8.84
CA PRO A 109 7.45 -8.20 10.16
C PRO A 109 7.27 -7.22 11.33
N LYS A 110 7.63 -5.94 11.15
CA LYS A 110 7.44 -4.89 12.16
C LYS A 110 5.98 -4.51 12.39
N HIS A 111 5.08 -4.88 11.47
CA HIS A 111 3.66 -4.55 11.47
C HIS A 111 2.75 -5.75 11.74
N ARG A 112 3.33 -6.89 12.12
CA ARG A 112 2.59 -8.09 12.52
C ARG A 112 2.08 -8.00 13.95
#